data_AF-A0A803TUW6-F1
#
_entry.id   AF-A0A803TUW6-F1
#
_cell.length_a   1.000
_cell.length_b   1.000
_cell.length_c   1.000
_cell.angle_alpha   90.00
_cell.angle_beta   90.00
_cell.angle_gamma   90.00
#
_symmetry.space_group_name_H-M   'P 1'
#
loop_
_entity.id
_entity.type
_entity.pdbx_description
1 polymer ?
#
loop_
_entity_poly.entity_id
_entity_poly.type
_entity_poly.pdbx_seq_one_letter_code
_entity_poly.pdbx_strand_id
1 'polypeptide(L)'
;MSHPSVLLTQEPAPQTVPVSELPMKVYEPALNTGLDTSSGLATAGFRTAKYLLEEWNQHNYTRYYEAFADRDHSERVRQESQSLAAYTGELAERTQQDSTAKVGERLQDIHFWKSELQREIEDLVAETDLQAGQKRRLERALDATEVLYSLAMDNLQCRERRQHPDLVRDQVESELLKEAELVRNIQELLKRTIKQVVNQIQLNRDQKEVCEMDWSDKLETYNIDEKCGRYNNQSTNIRFHPSSSKLEDSASTPETWAKHSHDNIYRAEREKLASINLRALVDNILHDTAEDLHIQSDLVNQAFAKHCEILEDAKHKLEHHLKKILKEIGDQEHNIEALKQAIKDKETPLKVAQTRLYDRSFRPNVDLCRDAAQFRLISRCSRLFSVGLLKLNLYLLMLMRQISHEIDNDEIVFTLQACRPEFHLHANDPEFCSTNVES
;
A
#
# COMPACT_ATOMS: atom_id res chain seq x y z
N MET A 1 -31.96 -46.94 -5.68
CA MET A 1 -32.88 -48.04 -6.02
C MET A 1 -32.07 -49.33 -6.09
N SER A 2 -32.12 -50.12 -5.03
CA SER A 2 -31.52 -51.46 -4.96
C SER A 2 -32.58 -52.38 -4.35
N HIS A 3 -32.87 -53.47 -5.06
CA HIS A 3 -33.92 -54.43 -4.74
C HIS A 3 -33.72 -55.10 -3.37
N PRO A 4 -34.79 -55.39 -2.62
CA PRO A 4 -34.71 -56.31 -1.49
C PRO A 4 -34.62 -57.74 -2.06
N SER A 5 -33.47 -58.39 -1.88
CA SER A 5 -33.33 -59.82 -2.20
C SER A 5 -34.20 -60.63 -1.25
N VAL A 6 -35.13 -61.34 -1.87
CA VAL A 6 -36.08 -62.29 -1.29
C VAL A 6 -35.36 -63.33 -0.43
N LEU A 7 -35.83 -63.50 0.81
CA LEU A 7 -35.54 -64.64 1.67
C LEU A 7 -35.90 -65.93 0.93
N LEU A 8 -34.91 -66.59 0.33
CA LEU A 8 -35.01 -67.99 -0.06
C LEU A 8 -35.16 -68.80 1.23
N THR A 9 -36.34 -69.40 1.40
CA THR A 9 -36.61 -70.49 2.33
C THR A 9 -35.48 -71.51 2.25
N GLN A 10 -34.59 -71.52 3.23
CA GLN A 10 -33.70 -72.64 3.46
C GLN A 10 -34.57 -73.84 3.82
N GLU A 11 -34.38 -74.92 3.06
CA GLU A 11 -34.89 -76.25 3.37
C GLU A 11 -34.48 -76.61 4.81
N PRO A 12 -35.38 -77.14 5.65
CA PRO A 12 -35.02 -77.48 7.03
C PRO A 12 -33.84 -78.45 7.01
N ALA A 13 -32.85 -78.20 7.86
CA ALA A 13 -31.67 -79.05 7.97
C ALA A 13 -32.10 -80.53 8.07
N PRO A 14 -31.54 -81.43 7.25
CA PRO A 14 -31.89 -82.84 7.31
C PRO A 14 -31.62 -83.37 8.72
N GLN A 15 -32.56 -84.16 9.24
CA GLN A 15 -32.40 -84.83 10.55
C GLN A 15 -31.03 -85.50 10.60
N THR A 16 -30.23 -85.12 11.60
CA THR A 16 -28.83 -85.58 11.69
C THR A 16 -28.75 -87.02 12.20
N VAL A 17 -29.85 -87.54 12.75
CA VAL A 17 -29.96 -88.92 13.20
C VAL A 17 -30.73 -89.77 12.18
N PRO A 18 -30.15 -90.85 11.64
CA PRO A 18 -30.83 -91.70 10.69
C PRO A 18 -32.03 -92.40 11.35
N VAL A 19 -33.14 -92.49 10.60
CA VAL A 19 -34.42 -93.12 11.00
C VAL A 19 -34.25 -94.53 11.60
N SER A 20 -33.14 -95.21 11.29
CA SER A 20 -32.76 -96.52 11.83
C SER A 20 -32.39 -96.54 13.32
N GLU A 21 -32.15 -95.41 13.98
CA GLU A 21 -31.92 -95.31 15.44
C GLU A 21 -33.21 -95.08 16.24
N LEU A 22 -34.37 -94.93 15.58
CA LEU A 22 -35.65 -94.80 16.26
C LEU A 22 -36.03 -96.16 16.87
N PRO A 23 -36.40 -96.24 18.16
CA PRO A 23 -37.03 -97.45 18.65
C PRO A 23 -38.34 -97.64 17.87
N MET A 24 -38.65 -98.89 17.51
CA MET A 24 -39.76 -99.23 16.62
C MET A 24 -41.07 -99.19 17.40
N LYS A 25 -42.05 -98.40 16.95
CA LYS A 25 -43.35 -98.28 17.63
C LYS A 25 -44.21 -99.52 17.33
N VAL A 26 -43.98 -100.61 18.04
CA VAL A 26 -44.84 -101.80 18.00
C VAL A 26 -46.02 -101.54 18.94
N TYR A 27 -47.22 -101.41 18.37
CA TYR A 27 -48.47 -101.26 19.13
C TYR A 27 -49.25 -102.57 19.06
N GLU A 28 -49.19 -103.37 20.13
CA GLU A 28 -50.20 -104.39 20.42
C GLU A 28 -50.93 -103.98 21.71
N PRO A 29 -52.25 -103.70 21.66
CA PRO A 29 -53.00 -103.35 22.86
C PRO A 29 -53.24 -104.60 23.71
N ALA A 30 -52.59 -104.68 24.87
CA ALA A 30 -52.89 -105.71 25.86
C ALA A 30 -54.26 -105.45 26.50
N LEU A 31 -55.26 -106.27 26.16
CA LEU A 31 -56.53 -106.38 26.87
C LEU A 31 -56.27 -106.90 28.28
N ASN A 32 -56.57 -106.10 29.30
CA ASN A 32 -56.33 -106.45 30.69
C ASN A 32 -57.58 -107.11 31.30
N THR A 33 -57.58 -108.44 31.42
CA THR A 33 -58.63 -109.25 32.08
C THR A 33 -58.07 -109.99 33.31
N GLY A 34 -57.38 -109.28 34.21
CA GLY A 34 -56.83 -109.85 35.44
C GLY A 34 -56.75 -108.86 36.61
N LEU A 35 -56.76 -109.38 37.84
CA LEU A 35 -56.91 -108.67 39.13
C LEU A 35 -55.71 -107.78 39.55
N ASP A 36 -54.79 -107.47 38.64
CA ASP A 36 -53.58 -106.72 38.97
C ASP A 36 -53.69 -105.25 38.54
N THR A 37 -53.44 -104.38 39.50
CA THR A 37 -53.82 -102.97 39.51
C THR A 37 -52.99 -102.13 38.53
N SER A 38 -53.67 -101.50 37.56
CA SER A 38 -53.11 -100.42 36.73
C SER A 38 -52.95 -99.15 37.58
N SER A 39 -51.71 -98.64 37.67
CA SER A 39 -51.38 -97.48 38.52
C SER A 39 -51.33 -96.19 37.70
N GLY A 40 -52.46 -95.49 37.62
CA GLY A 40 -52.50 -94.04 37.42
C GLY A 40 -52.77 -93.36 38.76
N LEU A 41 -51.78 -92.61 39.28
CA LEU A 41 -51.78 -91.88 40.56
C LEU A 41 -51.86 -92.72 41.84
N ALA A 42 -50.71 -93.03 42.43
CA ALA A 42 -50.62 -93.49 43.81
C ALA A 42 -50.54 -92.29 44.79
N THR A 43 -51.62 -92.04 45.51
CA THR A 43 -51.62 -91.24 46.75
C THR A 43 -51.21 -92.11 47.93
N ALA A 44 -50.12 -91.70 48.61
CA ALA A 44 -49.71 -92.00 49.97
C ALA A 44 -50.01 -93.40 50.56
N GLY A 45 -48.96 -94.23 50.64
CA GLY A 45 -48.91 -95.39 51.54
C GLY A 45 -47.95 -96.47 51.03
N PHE A 46 -46.96 -96.83 51.84
CA PHE A 46 -45.88 -97.79 51.56
C PHE A 46 -46.36 -99.16 51.01
N ARG A 47 -46.61 -99.24 49.71
CA ARG A 47 -46.63 -100.48 48.91
C ARG A 47 -45.75 -100.25 47.70
N THR A 48 -44.67 -101.01 47.57
CA THR A 48 -43.87 -101.03 46.34
C THR A 48 -44.69 -101.77 45.27
N ALA A 49 -45.59 -101.05 44.60
CA ALA A 49 -46.25 -101.55 43.40
C ALA A 49 -45.14 -101.89 42.39
N LYS A 50 -45.06 -103.14 41.96
CA LYS A 50 -44.08 -103.58 40.95
C LYS A 50 -44.70 -103.38 39.58
N TYR A 51 -44.04 -102.60 38.73
CA TYR A 51 -44.44 -102.40 37.34
C TYR A 51 -44.53 -103.75 36.60
N LEU A 52 -45.53 -103.89 35.74
CA LEU A 52 -45.55 -104.99 34.76
C LEU A 52 -44.36 -104.83 33.80
N LEU A 53 -43.82 -105.95 33.29
CA LEU A 53 -42.69 -105.89 32.34
C LEU A 53 -43.00 -105.00 31.13
N GLU A 54 -44.26 -105.03 30.68
CA GLU A 54 -44.75 -104.18 29.58
C GLU A 54 -44.82 -102.69 29.96
N GLU A 55 -45.24 -102.36 31.19
CA GLU A 55 -45.23 -100.98 31.68
C GLU A 55 -43.80 -100.44 31.85
N TRP A 56 -42.86 -101.30 32.26
CA TRP A 56 -41.43 -100.95 32.32
C TRP A 56 -40.86 -100.76 30.91
N ASN A 57 -41.17 -101.63 29.95
CA ASN A 57 -40.78 -101.47 28.55
C ASN A 57 -41.34 -100.18 27.95
N GLN A 58 -42.62 -99.88 28.17
CA GLN A 58 -43.27 -98.66 27.70
C GLN A 58 -42.66 -97.40 28.35
N HIS A 59 -42.35 -97.44 29.65
CA HIS A 59 -41.68 -96.33 30.33
C HIS A 59 -40.28 -96.07 29.75
N ASN A 60 -39.47 -97.12 29.56
CA ASN A 60 -38.14 -96.96 28.96
C ASN A 60 -38.23 -96.50 27.50
N TYR A 61 -39.20 -96.99 26.74
CA TYR A 61 -39.42 -96.53 25.37
C TYR A 61 -39.77 -95.04 25.31
N THR A 62 -40.67 -94.57 26.18
CA THR A 62 -40.99 -93.15 26.31
C THR A 62 -39.75 -92.34 26.71
N ARG A 63 -38.94 -92.83 27.67
CA ARG A 63 -37.68 -92.18 28.07
C ARG A 63 -36.65 -92.11 26.94
N TYR A 64 -36.51 -93.17 26.13
CA TYR A 64 -35.62 -93.15 24.97
C TYR A 64 -36.10 -92.18 23.89
N TYR A 65 -37.42 -92.10 23.67
CA TYR A 65 -38.01 -91.16 22.73
C TYR A 65 -37.83 -89.70 23.19
N GLU A 66 -38.05 -89.42 24.48
CA GLU A 66 -37.76 -88.11 25.10
C GLU A 66 -36.29 -87.75 24.95
N ALA A 67 -35.36 -88.64 25.31
CA ALA A 67 -33.92 -88.40 25.19
C ALA A 67 -33.47 -88.19 23.73
N PHE A 68 -34.10 -88.89 22.78
CA PHE A 68 -33.85 -88.70 21.35
C PHE A 68 -34.33 -87.32 20.88
N ALA A 69 -35.55 -86.93 21.24
CA ALA A 69 -36.11 -85.64 20.87
C ALA A 69 -35.29 -84.48 21.47
N ASP A 70 -34.84 -84.61 22.72
CA ASP A 70 -33.95 -83.65 23.37
C ASP A 70 -32.58 -83.57 22.68
N ARG A 71 -31.99 -84.72 22.29
CA ARG A 71 -30.74 -84.76 21.53
C ARG A 71 -30.88 -84.10 20.16
N ASP A 72 -31.90 -84.44 19.39
CA ASP A 72 -32.16 -83.86 18.07
C ASP A 72 -32.42 -82.34 18.16
N HIS A 73 -33.16 -81.89 19.17
CA HIS A 73 -33.34 -80.46 19.42
C HIS A 73 -32.01 -79.77 19.76
N SER A 74 -31.20 -80.36 20.64
CA SER A 74 -29.89 -79.82 21.01
C SER A 74 -28.92 -79.77 19.81
N GLU A 75 -28.92 -80.80 18.97
CA GLU A 75 -28.09 -80.84 17.75
C GLU A 75 -28.51 -79.77 16.75
N ARG A 76 -29.81 -79.56 16.54
CA ARG A 76 -30.33 -78.46 15.71
C ARG A 76 -29.95 -77.10 16.27
N VAL A 77 -30.18 -76.84 17.55
CA VAL A 77 -29.79 -75.58 18.20
C VAL A 77 -28.28 -75.35 18.09
N ARG A 78 -27.45 -76.39 18.23
CA ARG A 78 -26.00 -76.31 18.05
C ARG A 78 -25.62 -75.95 16.61
N GLN A 79 -26.22 -76.60 15.61
CA GLN A 79 -25.97 -76.32 14.20
C GLN A 79 -26.42 -74.90 13.82
N GLU A 80 -27.61 -74.49 14.27
CA GLU A 80 -28.12 -73.13 14.07
C GLU A 80 -27.22 -72.09 14.75
N SER A 81 -26.78 -72.35 15.98
CA SER A 81 -25.88 -71.45 16.72
C SER A 81 -24.52 -71.33 16.03
N GLN A 82 -23.94 -72.44 15.55
CA GLN A 82 -22.68 -72.43 14.81
C GLN A 82 -22.82 -71.70 13.46
N SER A 83 -23.92 -71.94 12.74
CA SER A 83 -24.20 -71.27 11.48
C SER A 83 -24.42 -69.76 11.67
N LEU A 84 -25.16 -69.38 12.72
CA LEU A 84 -25.37 -67.98 13.08
C LEU A 84 -24.06 -67.30 13.50
N ALA A 85 -23.23 -67.98 14.29
CA ALA A 85 -21.92 -67.46 14.70
C ALA A 85 -20.99 -67.26 13.49
N ALA A 86 -20.93 -68.21 12.56
CA ALA A 86 -20.16 -68.07 11.33
C ALA A 86 -20.69 -66.91 10.47
N TYR A 87 -22.01 -66.87 10.24
CA TYR A 87 -22.65 -65.82 9.44
C TYR A 87 -22.43 -64.42 10.03
N THR A 88 -22.62 -64.27 11.36
CA THR A 88 -22.43 -62.98 12.04
C THR A 88 -20.95 -62.58 12.11
N GLY A 89 -20.02 -63.55 12.23
CA GLY A 89 -18.59 -63.30 12.13
C GLY A 89 -18.18 -62.75 10.76
N GLU A 90 -18.62 -63.41 9.67
CA GLU A 90 -18.36 -62.96 8.30
C GLU A 90 -19.02 -61.59 8.01
N LEU A 91 -20.22 -61.36 8.54
CA LEU A 91 -20.90 -60.07 8.39
C LEU A 91 -20.15 -58.96 9.12
N ALA A 92 -19.67 -59.22 10.34
CA ALA A 92 -18.90 -58.26 11.13
C ALA A 92 -17.57 -57.90 10.44
N GLU A 93 -16.85 -58.89 9.92
CA GLU A 93 -15.60 -58.65 9.19
C GLU A 93 -15.84 -57.84 7.92
N ARG A 94 -16.84 -58.21 7.10
CA ARG A 94 -17.17 -57.47 5.88
C ARG A 94 -17.58 -56.03 6.14
N THR A 95 -18.43 -55.80 7.14
CA THR A 95 -18.88 -54.44 7.52
C THR A 95 -17.74 -53.61 8.11
N GLN A 96 -16.81 -54.23 8.85
CA GLN A 96 -15.60 -53.56 9.34
C GLN A 96 -14.66 -53.18 8.19
N GLN A 97 -14.45 -54.06 7.21
CA GLN A 97 -13.63 -53.76 6.03
C GLN A 97 -14.24 -52.62 5.20
N ASP A 98 -15.55 -52.66 4.94
CA ASP A 98 -16.26 -51.61 4.20
C ASP A 98 -16.17 -50.24 4.91
N SER A 99 -16.47 -50.19 6.22
CA SER A 99 -16.36 -48.95 6.99
C SER A 99 -14.93 -48.42 7.07
N THR A 100 -13.93 -49.30 7.20
CA THR A 100 -12.50 -48.90 7.16
C THR A 100 -12.13 -48.31 5.80
N ALA A 101 -12.62 -48.90 4.70
CA ALA A 101 -12.41 -48.37 3.35
C ALA A 101 -13.06 -46.99 3.19
N LYS A 102 -14.29 -46.80 3.70
CA LYS A 102 -14.97 -45.49 3.66
C LYS A 102 -14.29 -44.40 4.48
N VAL A 103 -13.73 -44.72 5.65
CA VAL A 103 -12.87 -43.79 6.40
C VAL A 103 -11.61 -43.44 5.60
N GLY A 104 -11.03 -44.42 4.90
CA GLY A 104 -9.89 -44.20 4.00
C GLY A 104 -10.21 -43.25 2.83
N GLU A 105 -11.35 -43.44 2.16
CA GLU A 105 -11.85 -42.52 1.12
C GLU A 105 -12.00 -41.10 1.70
N ARG A 106 -12.62 -40.98 2.87
CA ARG A 106 -12.85 -39.68 3.53
C ARG A 106 -11.55 -38.93 3.89
N LEU A 107 -10.52 -39.66 4.31
CA LEU A 107 -9.20 -39.08 4.59
C LEU A 107 -8.58 -38.40 3.36
N GLN A 108 -8.82 -38.94 2.16
CA GLN A 108 -8.34 -38.34 0.91
C GLN A 108 -9.03 -37.00 0.65
N ASP A 109 -10.36 -36.94 0.82
CA ASP A 109 -11.13 -35.70 0.68
C ASP A 109 -10.66 -34.62 1.68
N ILE A 110 -10.50 -34.99 2.95
CA ILE A 110 -10.06 -34.05 3.99
C ILE A 110 -8.65 -33.55 3.67
N HIS A 111 -7.75 -34.44 3.25
CA HIS A 111 -6.39 -34.08 2.87
C HIS A 111 -6.36 -33.11 1.69
N PHE A 112 -7.21 -33.33 0.68
CA PHE A 112 -7.35 -32.43 -0.47
C PHE A 112 -7.72 -31.02 -0.01
N TRP A 113 -8.84 -30.86 0.71
CA TRP A 113 -9.29 -29.53 1.15
C TRP A 113 -8.31 -28.87 2.11
N LYS A 114 -7.70 -29.63 3.02
CA LYS A 114 -6.65 -29.12 3.91
C LYS A 114 -5.45 -28.58 3.12
N SER A 115 -5.00 -29.31 2.10
CA SER A 115 -3.87 -28.89 1.27
C SER A 115 -4.21 -27.65 0.43
N GLU A 116 -5.40 -27.58 -0.16
CA GLU A 116 -5.84 -26.41 -0.93
C GLU A 116 -5.99 -25.16 -0.05
N LEU A 117 -6.58 -25.30 1.15
CA LEU A 117 -6.66 -24.20 2.13
C LEU A 117 -5.28 -23.72 2.54
N GLN A 118 -4.34 -24.64 2.79
CA GLN A 118 -2.96 -24.28 3.13
C GLN A 118 -2.29 -23.47 2.02
N ARG A 119 -2.45 -23.90 0.76
CA ARG A 119 -1.91 -23.17 -0.40
C ARG A 119 -2.48 -21.75 -0.47
N GLU A 120 -3.79 -21.59 -0.33
CA GLU A 120 -4.40 -20.25 -0.39
C GLU A 120 -4.00 -19.36 0.78
N ILE A 121 -3.77 -19.91 1.98
CA ILE A 121 -3.21 -19.17 3.11
C ILE A 121 -1.81 -18.65 2.78
N GLU A 122 -0.93 -19.51 2.24
CA GLU A 122 0.42 -19.15 1.83
C GLU A 122 0.42 -18.06 0.74
N ASP A 123 -0.48 -18.17 -0.25
CA ASP A 123 -0.69 -17.18 -1.30
C ASP A 123 -1.16 -15.83 -0.75
N LEU A 124 -2.14 -15.83 0.18
CA LEU A 124 -2.61 -14.60 0.83
C LEU A 124 -1.52 -13.92 1.66
N VAL A 125 -0.67 -14.69 2.35
CA VAL A 125 0.50 -14.16 3.06
C VAL A 125 1.46 -13.48 2.07
N ALA A 126 1.83 -14.18 1.00
CA ALA A 126 2.74 -13.65 -0.01
C ALA A 126 2.20 -12.36 -0.66
N GLU A 127 0.91 -12.32 -1.02
CA GLU A 127 0.30 -11.13 -1.61
C GLU A 127 0.17 -9.98 -0.60
N THR A 128 -0.07 -10.28 0.68
CA THR A 128 -0.08 -9.27 1.76
C THR A 128 1.30 -8.63 1.94
N ASP A 129 2.38 -9.40 1.84
CA ASP A 129 3.74 -8.89 1.91
C ASP A 129 4.08 -7.98 0.71
N LEU A 130 3.63 -8.35 -0.49
CA LEU A 130 3.75 -7.51 -1.69
C LEU A 130 2.99 -6.18 -1.52
N GLN A 131 1.77 -6.21 -0.98
CA GLN A 131 1.00 -5.00 -0.68
C GLN A 131 1.68 -4.13 0.38
N ALA A 132 2.28 -4.72 1.41
CA ALA A 132 3.07 -3.98 2.39
C ALA A 132 4.29 -3.32 1.73
N GLY A 133 4.90 -3.96 0.74
CA GLY A 133 5.93 -3.37 -0.11
C GLY A 133 5.43 -2.13 -0.88
N GLN A 134 4.26 -2.22 -1.51
CA GLN A 134 3.66 -1.10 -2.25
C GLN A 134 3.28 0.06 -1.33
N LYS A 135 2.75 -0.21 -0.14
CA LYS A 135 2.49 0.81 0.89
C LYS A 135 3.75 1.63 1.19
N ARG A 136 4.88 0.95 1.44
CA ARG A 136 6.15 1.63 1.74
C ARG A 136 6.65 2.46 0.56
N ARG A 137 6.44 2.02 -0.69
CA ARG A 137 6.81 2.78 -1.89
C ARG A 137 6.00 4.07 -1.99
N LEU A 138 4.69 3.99 -1.78
CA LEU A 138 3.80 5.16 -1.76
C LEU A 138 4.15 6.14 -0.64
N GLU A 139 4.44 5.65 0.56
CA GLU A 139 4.85 6.49 1.71
C GLU A 139 6.15 7.23 1.41
N ARG A 140 7.16 6.56 0.83
CA ARG A 140 8.40 7.21 0.41
C ARG A 140 8.19 8.25 -0.68
N ALA A 141 7.32 7.96 -1.65
CA ALA A 141 6.98 8.92 -2.70
C ALA A 141 6.30 10.15 -2.10
N LEU A 142 5.38 9.95 -1.14
CA LEU A 142 4.71 11.03 -0.43
C LEU A 142 5.71 11.88 0.36
N ASP A 143 6.63 11.26 1.11
CA ASP A 143 7.67 11.99 1.84
C ASP A 143 8.56 12.81 0.91
N ALA A 144 8.92 12.27 -0.27
CA ALA A 144 9.72 12.98 -1.26
C ALA A 144 9.00 14.25 -1.78
N THR A 145 7.67 14.20 -1.95
CA THR A 145 6.91 15.37 -2.41
C THR A 145 6.87 16.51 -1.39
N GLU A 146 7.07 16.25 -0.10
CA GLU A 146 7.09 17.30 0.94
C GLU A 146 8.29 18.24 0.77
N VAL A 147 9.43 17.67 0.37
CA VAL A 147 10.64 18.45 0.06
C VAL A 147 10.41 19.32 -1.17
N LEU A 148 9.78 18.77 -2.21
CA LEU A 148 9.46 19.50 -3.44
C LEU A 148 8.49 20.66 -3.16
N TYR A 149 7.45 20.42 -2.36
CA TYR A 149 6.50 21.45 -1.97
C TYR A 149 7.18 22.60 -1.21
N SER A 150 8.03 22.25 -0.23
CA SER A 150 8.77 23.22 0.57
C SER A 150 9.68 24.09 -0.31
N LEU A 151 10.39 23.47 -1.26
CA LEU A 151 11.25 24.19 -2.20
C LEU A 151 10.45 25.16 -3.09
N ALA A 152 9.30 24.73 -3.62
CA ALA A 152 8.44 25.60 -4.44
C ALA A 152 7.94 26.81 -3.62
N MET A 153 7.53 26.59 -2.37
CA MET A 153 7.06 27.65 -1.47
C MET A 153 8.18 28.62 -1.07
N ASP A 154 9.39 28.12 -0.79
CA ASP A 154 10.55 28.97 -0.47
C ASP A 154 10.94 29.86 -1.66
N ASN A 155 10.87 29.32 -2.88
CA ASN A 155 11.09 30.10 -4.11
C ASN A 155 10.03 31.19 -4.28
N LEU A 156 8.75 30.88 -4.06
CA LEU A 156 7.68 31.88 -4.08
C LEU A 156 7.91 32.98 -3.03
N GLN A 157 8.29 32.61 -1.81
CA GLN A 157 8.57 33.57 -0.75
C GLN A 157 9.77 34.47 -1.06
N CYS A 158 10.83 33.94 -1.66
CA CYS A 158 11.96 34.74 -2.14
C CYS A 158 11.52 35.80 -3.15
N ARG A 159 10.54 35.48 -4.01
CA ARG A 159 10.01 36.40 -5.01
C ARG A 159 9.14 37.50 -4.42
N GLU A 160 8.36 37.19 -3.38
CA GLU A 160 7.58 38.20 -2.63
C GLU A 160 8.46 39.24 -1.93
N ARG A 161 9.73 38.92 -1.65
CA ARG A 161 10.70 39.81 -1.00
C ARG A 161 11.42 40.76 -1.96
N ARG A 162 11.14 40.71 -3.26
CA ARG A 162 11.74 41.62 -4.26
C ARG A 162 11.36 43.07 -3.96
N GLN A 163 12.31 43.98 -4.17
CA GLN A 163 12.09 45.42 -4.01
C GLN A 163 11.33 45.99 -5.22
N HIS A 164 10.62 47.11 -5.05
CA HIS A 164 10.04 47.83 -6.19
C HIS A 164 11.19 48.43 -7.01
N PRO A 165 11.17 48.39 -8.36
CA PRO A 165 10.11 47.94 -9.27
C PRO A 165 10.15 46.45 -9.68
N ASP A 166 11.08 45.66 -9.16
CA ASP A 166 11.28 44.24 -9.52
C ASP A 166 10.24 43.28 -8.91
N LEU A 167 9.38 43.78 -8.01
CA LEU A 167 8.22 43.06 -7.49
C LEU A 167 7.14 42.94 -8.58
N VAL A 168 7.32 41.96 -9.46
CA VAL A 168 6.45 41.69 -10.61
C VAL A 168 5.99 40.23 -10.64
N ARG A 169 4.76 40.04 -11.14
CA ARG A 169 4.26 38.72 -11.52
C ARG A 169 4.85 38.33 -12.85
N ASP A 170 5.82 37.44 -12.84
CA ASP A 170 6.47 36.92 -14.04
C ASP A 170 6.11 35.45 -14.31
N GLN A 171 6.68 34.90 -15.37
CA GLN A 171 6.45 33.50 -15.75
C GLN A 171 6.92 32.52 -14.68
N VAL A 172 8.01 32.82 -13.97
CA VAL A 172 8.56 31.93 -12.93
C VAL A 172 7.57 31.82 -11.77
N GLU A 173 6.96 32.93 -11.33
CA GLU A 173 5.91 32.89 -10.30
C GLU A 173 4.71 32.03 -10.74
N SER A 174 4.29 32.19 -12.00
CA SER A 174 3.19 31.41 -12.57
C SER A 174 3.48 29.90 -12.58
N GLU A 175 4.68 29.49 -13.02
CA GLU A 175 5.06 28.07 -13.04
C GLU A 175 5.29 27.50 -11.63
N LEU A 176 5.83 28.27 -10.69
CA LEU A 176 5.98 27.83 -9.29
C LEU A 176 4.62 27.64 -8.60
N LEU A 177 3.64 28.49 -8.87
CA LEU A 177 2.28 28.31 -8.33
C LEU A 177 1.62 27.02 -8.86
N LYS A 178 1.80 26.73 -10.16
CA LYS A 178 1.32 25.48 -10.76
C LYS A 178 2.04 24.27 -10.17
N GLU A 179 3.36 24.36 -9.94
CA GLU A 179 4.14 23.30 -9.28
C GLU A 179 3.63 23.02 -7.87
N ALA A 180 3.42 24.05 -7.06
CA ALA A 180 2.87 23.90 -5.70
C ALA A 180 1.47 23.26 -5.70
N GLU A 181 0.61 23.65 -6.65
CA GLU A 181 -0.73 23.04 -6.80
C GLU A 181 -0.65 21.58 -7.25
N LEU A 182 0.19 21.27 -8.24
CA LEU A 182 0.42 19.91 -8.73
C LEU A 182 0.91 19.00 -7.61
N VAL A 183 1.94 19.43 -6.87
CA VAL A 183 2.49 18.67 -5.74
C VAL A 183 1.41 18.39 -4.70
N ARG A 184 0.58 19.37 -4.34
CA ARG A 184 -0.55 19.19 -3.40
C ARG A 184 -1.57 18.16 -3.91
N ASN A 185 -1.90 18.20 -5.21
CA ASN A 185 -2.83 17.24 -5.82
C ASN A 185 -2.26 15.82 -5.82
N ILE A 186 -0.96 15.67 -6.12
CA ILE A 186 -0.25 14.39 -6.05
C ILE A 186 -0.22 13.86 -4.61
N GLN A 187 0.10 14.69 -3.63
CA GLN A 187 0.09 14.30 -2.21
C GLN A 187 -1.26 13.74 -1.78
N GLU A 188 -2.36 14.39 -2.18
CA GLU A 188 -3.72 13.93 -1.87
C GLU A 188 -4.05 12.61 -2.58
N LEU A 189 -3.65 12.44 -3.84
CA LEU A 189 -3.79 11.18 -4.57
C LEU A 189 -3.04 10.04 -3.87
N LEU A 190 -1.76 10.26 -3.53
CA LEU A 190 -0.93 9.27 -2.83
C LEU A 190 -1.53 8.88 -1.47
N LYS A 191 -2.02 9.85 -0.68
CA LYS A 191 -2.68 9.58 0.61
C LYS A 191 -3.93 8.71 0.45
N ARG A 192 -4.76 8.97 -0.55
CA ARG A 192 -5.96 8.15 -0.85
C ARG A 192 -5.58 6.74 -1.27
N THR A 193 -4.56 6.60 -2.12
CA THR A 193 -4.07 5.29 -2.59
C THR A 193 -3.46 4.48 -1.45
N ILE A 194 -2.69 5.12 -0.54
CA ILE A 194 -2.17 4.46 0.67
C ILE A 194 -3.33 3.90 1.52
N LYS A 195 -4.42 4.66 1.69
CA LYS A 195 -5.60 4.18 2.42
C LYS A 195 -6.24 2.96 1.75
N GLN A 196 -6.33 2.94 0.41
CA GLN A 196 -6.83 1.78 -0.33
C GLN A 196 -5.95 0.55 -0.12
N VAL A 197 -4.63 0.71 -0.19
CA VAL A 197 -3.66 -0.38 0.05
C VAL A 197 -3.76 -0.91 1.49
N VAL A 198 -3.86 -0.02 2.48
CA VAL A 198 -4.02 -0.41 3.89
C VAL A 198 -5.32 -1.21 4.09
N ASN A 199 -6.42 -0.78 3.49
CA ASN A 199 -7.68 -1.51 3.56
C ASN A 199 -7.57 -2.89 2.91
N GLN A 200 -6.92 -3.01 1.74
CA GLN A 200 -6.74 -4.30 1.07
C GLN A 200 -5.84 -5.25 1.89
N ILE A 201 -4.79 -4.73 2.54
CA ILE A 201 -3.97 -5.51 3.48
C ILE A 201 -4.84 -6.09 4.61
N GLN A 202 -5.79 -5.31 5.13
CA GLN A 202 -6.69 -5.79 6.17
C GLN A 202 -7.63 -6.87 5.64
N LEU A 203 -8.24 -6.67 4.46
CA LEU A 203 -9.12 -7.67 3.84
C LEU A 203 -8.40 -9.00 3.59
N ASN A 204 -7.15 -8.97 3.12
CA ASN A 204 -6.35 -10.18 2.93
C ASN A 204 -6.08 -10.90 4.26
N ARG A 205 -5.82 -10.16 5.35
CA ARG A 205 -5.60 -10.73 6.69
C ARG A 205 -6.87 -11.35 7.26
N ASP A 206 -8.00 -10.65 7.16
CA ASP A 206 -9.29 -11.15 7.63
C ASP A 206 -9.66 -12.45 6.90
N GLN A 207 -9.47 -12.48 5.57
CA GLN A 207 -9.77 -13.68 4.80
C GLN A 207 -8.78 -14.82 5.05
N LYS A 208 -7.51 -14.50 5.32
CA LYS A 208 -6.50 -15.48 5.77
C LYS A 208 -6.93 -16.14 7.07
N GLU A 209 -7.39 -15.36 8.07
CA GLU A 209 -7.87 -15.89 9.35
C GLU A 209 -9.05 -16.86 9.16
N VAL A 210 -9.99 -16.51 8.27
CA VAL A 210 -11.12 -17.40 7.91
C VAL A 210 -10.62 -18.73 7.33
N CYS A 211 -9.66 -18.68 6.40
CA CYS A 211 -9.07 -19.89 5.82
C CYS A 211 -8.28 -20.71 6.85
N GLU A 212 -7.57 -20.07 7.78
CA GLU A 212 -6.82 -20.73 8.86
C GLU A 212 -7.75 -21.47 9.82
N MET A 213 -8.91 -20.89 10.15
CA MET A 213 -9.92 -21.55 10.98
C MET A 213 -10.44 -22.82 10.30
N ASP A 214 -10.86 -22.73 9.03
CA ASP A 214 -11.33 -23.90 8.27
C ASP A 214 -10.22 -24.95 8.14
N TRP A 215 -8.98 -24.52 7.87
CA TRP A 215 -7.83 -25.42 7.79
C TRP A 215 -7.59 -26.17 9.12
N SER A 216 -7.69 -25.47 10.25
CA SER A 216 -7.55 -26.06 11.59
C SER A 216 -8.61 -27.13 11.84
N ASP A 217 -9.87 -26.83 11.49
CA ASP A 217 -10.97 -27.80 11.61
C ASP A 217 -10.73 -29.04 10.73
N LYS A 218 -10.24 -28.84 9.49
CA LYS A 218 -9.87 -29.95 8.59
C LYS A 218 -8.70 -30.76 9.15
N LEU A 219 -7.71 -30.13 9.75
CA LEU A 219 -6.57 -30.81 10.36
C LEU A 219 -6.99 -31.66 11.56
N GLU A 220 -7.82 -31.11 12.45
CA GLU A 220 -8.35 -31.86 13.60
C GLU A 220 -9.19 -33.05 13.13
N THR A 221 -10.10 -32.82 12.18
CA THR A 221 -10.92 -33.88 11.58
C THR A 221 -10.05 -34.97 10.95
N TYR A 222 -9.00 -34.59 10.22
CA TYR A 222 -8.05 -35.54 9.62
C TYR A 222 -7.39 -36.43 10.68
N ASN A 223 -6.93 -35.85 11.79
CA ASN A 223 -6.27 -36.58 12.86
C ASN A 223 -7.22 -37.57 13.57
N ILE A 224 -8.50 -37.18 13.72
CA ILE A 224 -9.54 -38.04 14.27
C ILE A 224 -9.79 -39.23 13.34
N ASP A 225 -10.02 -38.98 12.04
CA ASP A 225 -10.32 -40.03 11.06
C ASP A 225 -9.11 -40.93 10.80
N GLU A 226 -7.88 -40.38 10.85
CA GLU A 226 -6.65 -41.16 10.74
C GLU A 226 -6.54 -42.14 11.90
N LYS A 227 -6.85 -41.68 13.12
CA LYS A 227 -6.90 -42.55 14.30
C LYS A 227 -7.98 -43.62 14.16
N CYS A 228 -9.16 -43.25 13.65
CA CYS A 228 -10.27 -44.17 13.42
C CYS A 228 -9.89 -45.27 12.42
N GLY A 229 -9.25 -44.91 11.29
CA GLY A 229 -8.79 -45.86 10.28
C GLY A 229 -7.72 -46.84 10.76
N ARG A 230 -7.04 -46.56 11.89
CA ARG A 230 -6.04 -47.46 12.50
C ARG A 230 -6.66 -48.47 13.49
N TYR A 231 -7.90 -48.29 13.93
CA TYR A 231 -8.52 -49.23 14.87
C TYR A 231 -8.76 -50.60 14.22
N ASN A 232 -8.49 -51.64 15.00
CA ASN A 232 -8.73 -53.03 14.64
C ASN A 232 -9.14 -53.82 15.89
N ASN A 233 -9.51 -55.09 15.72
CA ASN A 233 -10.05 -55.93 16.79
C ASN A 233 -9.05 -56.22 17.92
N GLN A 234 -7.76 -55.95 17.72
CA GLN A 234 -6.69 -56.12 18.73
C GLN A 234 -6.31 -54.80 19.41
N SER A 235 -6.94 -53.69 19.04
CA SER A 235 -6.63 -52.37 19.57
C SER A 235 -7.03 -52.25 21.05
N THR A 236 -6.13 -51.82 21.91
CA THR A 236 -6.36 -51.74 23.37
C THR A 236 -7.31 -50.64 23.81
N ASN A 237 -7.61 -49.68 22.92
CA ASN A 237 -8.38 -48.46 23.24
C ASN A 237 -9.84 -48.49 22.75
N ILE A 238 -10.33 -49.64 22.26
CA ILE A 238 -11.73 -49.81 21.84
C ILE A 238 -12.62 -50.10 23.05
N ARG A 239 -13.81 -49.50 23.09
CA ARG A 239 -14.81 -49.70 24.18
C ARG A 239 -16.22 -49.45 23.64
N PHE A 240 -17.24 -49.91 24.38
CA PHE A 240 -18.62 -49.56 24.08
C PHE A 240 -18.89 -48.09 24.42
N HIS A 241 -19.46 -47.35 23.46
CA HIS A 241 -19.89 -45.96 23.63
C HIS A 241 -21.41 -45.87 23.46
N PRO A 242 -22.20 -45.94 24.54
CA PRO A 242 -23.65 -45.85 24.45
C PRO A 242 -24.08 -44.51 23.83
N SER A 243 -25.09 -44.54 22.94
CA SER A 243 -25.60 -43.39 22.17
C SER A 243 -24.76 -42.91 20.98
N SER A 244 -23.65 -43.56 20.62
CA SER A 244 -22.84 -43.17 19.44
C SER A 244 -23.50 -43.46 18.09
N SER A 245 -24.55 -44.28 18.07
CA SER A 245 -25.27 -44.68 16.84
C SER A 245 -26.34 -43.66 16.40
N LYS A 246 -26.46 -42.52 17.09
CA LYS A 246 -27.42 -41.47 16.74
C LYS A 246 -26.78 -40.53 15.72
N LEU A 247 -27.52 -40.23 14.65
CA LEU A 247 -27.16 -39.15 13.73
C LEU A 247 -27.69 -37.84 14.31
N GLU A 248 -26.84 -36.81 14.34
CA GLU A 248 -27.25 -35.47 14.77
C GLU A 248 -28.00 -34.77 13.63
N ASP A 249 -29.20 -34.25 13.90
CA ASP A 249 -30.05 -33.60 12.89
C ASP A 249 -29.42 -32.30 12.34
N SER A 250 -28.49 -31.68 13.07
CA SER A 250 -27.75 -30.49 12.66
C SER A 250 -26.44 -30.77 11.91
N ALA A 251 -26.13 -32.04 11.60
CA ALA A 251 -24.89 -32.41 10.93
C ALA A 251 -24.86 -31.93 9.46
N SER A 252 -23.68 -31.51 9.00
CA SER A 252 -23.45 -31.15 7.60
C SER A 252 -23.46 -32.37 6.68
N THR A 253 -23.81 -32.18 5.41
CA THR A 253 -23.64 -33.20 4.36
C THR A 253 -22.25 -33.07 3.71
N PRO A 254 -21.75 -34.10 3.01
CA PRO A 254 -20.49 -34.00 2.26
C PRO A 254 -20.47 -32.83 1.28
N GLU A 255 -21.60 -32.53 0.65
CA GLU A 255 -21.76 -31.43 -0.30
C GLU A 255 -21.67 -30.06 0.40
N THR A 256 -22.35 -29.88 1.54
CA THR A 256 -22.30 -28.60 2.27
C THR A 256 -20.95 -28.38 2.94
N TRP A 257 -20.29 -29.46 3.39
CA TRP A 257 -18.93 -29.42 3.92
C TRP A 257 -17.89 -29.03 2.86
N ALA A 258 -17.95 -29.63 1.67
CA ALA A 258 -17.03 -29.30 0.58
C ALA A 258 -17.27 -27.87 0.08
N LYS A 259 -18.54 -27.47 -0.01
CA LYS A 259 -18.93 -26.11 -0.40
C LYS A 259 -18.38 -25.05 0.56
N HIS A 260 -18.35 -25.31 1.86
CA HIS A 260 -17.80 -24.37 2.83
C HIS A 260 -16.35 -24.00 2.52
N SER A 261 -15.48 -25.01 2.34
CA SER A 261 -14.07 -24.77 2.01
C SER A 261 -13.89 -24.19 0.62
N HIS A 262 -14.71 -24.60 -0.35
CA HIS A 262 -14.73 -23.99 -1.68
C HIS A 262 -15.07 -22.50 -1.64
N ASP A 263 -16.12 -22.11 -0.92
CA ASP A 263 -16.56 -20.71 -0.81
C ASP A 263 -15.49 -19.84 -0.11
N ASN A 264 -14.78 -20.39 0.88
CA ASN A 264 -13.66 -19.72 1.56
C ASN A 264 -12.48 -19.49 0.61
N ILE A 265 -12.09 -20.52 -0.17
CA ILE A 265 -11.04 -20.42 -1.19
C ILE A 265 -11.42 -19.39 -2.26
N TYR A 266 -12.65 -19.45 -2.77
CA TYR A 266 -13.13 -18.50 -3.79
C TYR A 266 -13.05 -17.05 -3.31
N ARG A 267 -13.36 -16.78 -2.04
CA ARG A 267 -13.20 -15.44 -1.45
C ARG A 267 -11.73 -15.04 -1.33
N ALA A 268 -10.85 -15.95 -0.92
CA ALA A 268 -9.41 -15.71 -0.88
C ALA A 268 -8.85 -15.35 -2.26
N GLU A 269 -9.25 -16.08 -3.30
CA GLU A 269 -8.85 -15.79 -4.69
C GLU A 269 -9.32 -14.40 -5.15
N ARG A 270 -10.52 -13.97 -4.74
CA ARG A 270 -11.04 -12.63 -5.06
C ARG A 270 -10.23 -11.52 -4.41
N GLU A 271 -9.86 -11.66 -3.13
CA GLU A 271 -9.01 -10.69 -2.44
C GLU A 271 -7.59 -10.65 -3.02
N LYS A 272 -7.06 -11.81 -3.42
CA LYS A 272 -5.79 -11.92 -4.15
C LYS A 272 -5.83 -11.17 -5.48
N LEU A 273 -6.90 -11.34 -6.27
CA LEU A 273 -7.06 -10.64 -7.54
C LEU A 273 -7.24 -9.12 -7.35
N ALA A 274 -8.02 -8.70 -6.35
CA ALA A 274 -8.16 -7.29 -5.98
C ALA A 274 -6.80 -6.67 -5.62
N SER A 275 -5.98 -7.40 -4.86
CA SER A 275 -4.63 -7.00 -4.52
C SER A 275 -3.73 -6.85 -5.75
N ILE A 276 -3.70 -7.84 -6.65
CA ILE A 276 -2.91 -7.78 -7.90
C ILE A 276 -3.28 -6.53 -8.72
N ASN A 277 -4.57 -6.27 -8.90
CA ASN A 277 -5.06 -5.11 -9.65
C ASN A 277 -4.67 -3.79 -8.98
N LEU A 278 -4.77 -3.73 -7.64
CA LEU A 278 -4.37 -2.55 -6.88
C LEU A 278 -2.87 -2.28 -7.00
N ARG A 279 -2.02 -3.31 -7.02
CA ARG A 279 -0.57 -3.13 -7.24
C ARG A 279 -0.27 -2.52 -8.60
N ALA A 280 -0.92 -3.02 -9.66
CA ALA A 280 -0.77 -2.46 -10.99
C ALA A 280 -1.21 -0.98 -11.06
N LEU A 281 -2.32 -0.64 -10.38
CA LEU A 281 -2.77 0.75 -10.26
C LEU A 281 -1.74 1.61 -9.51
N VAL A 282 -1.16 1.10 -8.42
CA VAL A 282 -0.11 1.80 -7.66
C VAL A 282 1.12 2.07 -8.53
N ASP A 283 1.56 1.09 -9.32
CA ASP A 283 2.70 1.25 -10.21
C ASP A 283 2.45 2.34 -11.26
N ASN A 284 1.25 2.39 -11.84
CA ASN A 284 0.86 3.45 -12.78
C ASN A 284 0.81 4.83 -12.11
N ILE A 285 0.18 4.94 -10.93
CA ILE A 285 0.11 6.22 -10.20
C ILE A 285 1.51 6.74 -9.88
N LEU A 286 2.42 5.87 -9.40
CA LEU A 286 3.79 6.27 -9.10
C LEU A 286 4.56 6.72 -10.35
N HIS A 287 4.33 6.06 -11.50
CA HIS A 287 4.94 6.45 -12.76
C HIS A 287 4.42 7.79 -13.27
N ASP A 288 3.09 7.93 -13.38
CA ASP A 288 2.43 9.12 -13.93
C ASP A 288 2.74 10.35 -13.08
N THR A 289 2.68 10.22 -11.75
CA THR A 289 2.97 11.34 -10.84
C THR A 289 4.45 11.76 -10.86
N ALA A 290 5.37 10.81 -11.05
CA ALA A 290 6.78 11.15 -11.23
C ALA A 290 7.02 11.89 -12.54
N GLU A 291 6.40 11.44 -13.63
CA GLU A 291 6.50 12.09 -14.95
C GLU A 291 5.93 13.51 -14.92
N ASP A 292 4.74 13.71 -14.33
CA ASP A 292 4.12 15.02 -14.18
C ASP A 292 5.04 15.99 -13.39
N LEU A 293 5.68 15.52 -12.31
CA LEU A 293 6.64 16.32 -11.54
C LEU A 293 7.88 16.67 -12.34
N HIS A 294 8.41 15.74 -13.13
CA HIS A 294 9.56 16.00 -14.01
C HIS A 294 9.24 17.05 -15.05
N ILE A 295 8.11 16.92 -15.73
CA ILE A 295 7.64 17.89 -16.73
C ILE A 295 7.48 19.28 -16.10
N GLN A 296 6.84 19.37 -14.93
CA GLN A 296 6.64 20.65 -14.27
C GLN A 296 7.95 21.27 -13.79
N SER A 297 8.88 20.47 -13.24
CA SER A 297 10.23 20.92 -12.88
C SER A 297 10.97 21.50 -14.09
N ASP A 298 10.87 20.86 -15.27
CA ASP A 298 11.49 21.36 -16.49
C ASP A 298 10.90 22.70 -16.94
N LEU A 299 9.58 22.88 -16.81
CA LEU A 299 8.92 24.16 -17.10
C LEU A 299 9.39 25.28 -16.15
N VAL A 300 9.49 24.98 -14.86
CA VAL A 300 10.00 25.93 -13.84
C VAL A 300 11.47 26.29 -14.14
N ASN A 301 12.32 25.30 -14.41
CA ASN A 301 13.73 25.51 -14.75
C ASN A 301 13.90 26.35 -16.02
N GLN A 302 13.10 26.11 -17.06
CA GLN A 302 13.09 26.92 -18.28
C GLN A 302 12.65 28.36 -18.01
N ALA A 303 11.63 28.56 -17.18
CA ALA A 303 11.20 29.89 -16.79
C ALA A 303 12.31 30.65 -16.04
N PHE A 304 13.00 29.98 -15.10
CA PHE A 304 14.13 30.55 -14.38
C PHE A 304 15.29 30.91 -15.31
N ALA A 305 15.68 30.01 -16.22
CA ALA A 305 16.75 30.26 -17.17
C ALA A 305 16.46 31.50 -18.03
N LYS A 306 15.24 31.59 -18.57
CA LYS A 306 14.81 32.75 -19.35
C LYS A 306 14.78 34.04 -18.52
N HIS A 307 14.37 33.97 -17.26
CA HIS A 307 14.39 35.14 -16.38
C HIS A 307 15.82 35.61 -16.10
N CYS A 308 16.77 34.69 -15.90
CA CYS A 308 18.18 35.02 -15.74
C CYS A 308 18.75 35.70 -16.99
N GLU A 309 18.41 35.23 -18.19
CA GLU A 309 18.81 35.88 -19.45
C GLU A 309 18.30 37.33 -19.54
N ILE A 310 17.04 37.57 -19.17
CA ILE A 310 16.44 38.91 -19.15
C ILE A 310 17.16 39.82 -18.15
N LEU A 311 17.44 39.32 -16.95
CA LEU A 311 18.14 40.08 -15.90
C LEU A 311 19.58 40.41 -16.31
N GLU A 312 20.30 39.45 -16.88
CA GLU A 312 21.65 39.69 -17.39
C GLU A 312 21.64 40.72 -18.52
N ASP A 313 20.73 40.62 -19.50
CA ASP A 313 20.63 41.61 -20.58
C ASP A 313 20.31 43.02 -20.05
N ALA A 314 19.37 43.13 -19.10
CA ALA A 314 19.04 44.40 -18.45
C ALA A 314 20.25 45.00 -17.72
N LYS A 315 20.98 44.18 -16.94
CA LYS A 315 22.20 44.59 -16.27
C LYS A 315 23.27 45.06 -17.25
N HIS A 316 23.56 44.29 -18.31
CA HIS A 316 24.54 44.67 -19.33
C HIS A 316 24.19 46.00 -19.99
N LYS A 317 22.90 46.23 -20.29
CA LYS A 317 22.42 47.51 -20.83
C LYS A 317 22.61 48.66 -19.84
N LEU A 318 22.26 48.48 -18.57
CA LEU A 318 22.46 49.50 -17.54
C LEU A 318 23.93 49.83 -17.32
N GLU A 319 24.81 48.83 -17.24
CA GLU A 319 26.26 49.03 -17.14
C GLU A 319 26.84 49.76 -18.36
N HIS A 320 26.34 49.46 -19.56
CA HIS A 320 26.74 50.15 -20.79
C HIS A 320 26.28 51.60 -20.82
N HIS A 321 25.04 51.87 -20.41
CA HIS A 321 24.52 53.23 -20.31
C HIS A 321 25.26 54.05 -19.25
N LEU A 322 25.55 53.46 -18.09
CA LEU A 322 26.36 54.10 -17.05
C LEU A 322 27.73 54.53 -17.61
N LYS A 323 28.44 53.63 -18.30
CA LYS A 323 29.74 53.95 -18.93
C LYS A 323 29.64 55.11 -19.92
N LYS A 324 28.56 55.17 -20.70
CA LYS A 324 28.33 56.27 -21.65
C LYS A 324 28.02 57.60 -20.95
N ILE A 325 27.18 57.58 -19.92
CA ILE A 325 26.81 58.77 -19.14
C ILE A 325 28.06 59.33 -18.42
N LEU A 326 28.84 58.47 -17.76
CA LEU A 326 30.09 58.89 -17.12
C LEU A 326 31.08 59.52 -18.10
N LYS A 327 31.15 59.00 -19.33
CA LYS A 327 31.97 59.61 -20.39
C LYS A 327 31.42 60.98 -20.81
N GLU A 328 30.12 61.10 -21.04
CA GLU A 328 29.48 62.36 -21.42
C GLU A 328 29.66 63.43 -20.32
N ILE A 329 29.54 63.05 -19.05
CA ILE A 329 29.83 63.95 -17.91
C ILE A 329 31.27 64.47 -18.00
N GLY A 330 32.26 63.59 -18.23
CA GLY A 330 33.66 64.01 -18.37
C GLY A 330 33.90 64.90 -19.60
N ASP A 331 33.29 64.58 -20.74
CA ASP A 331 33.36 65.40 -21.96
C ASP A 331 32.73 66.79 -21.73
N GLN A 332 31.63 66.85 -20.95
CA GLN A 332 30.93 68.08 -20.61
C GLN A 332 31.69 68.93 -19.58
N GLU A 333 32.34 68.31 -18.58
CA GLU A 333 33.24 68.99 -17.65
C GLU A 333 34.41 69.65 -18.41
N HIS A 334 34.98 68.95 -19.39
CA HIS A 334 36.02 69.51 -20.25
C HIS A 334 35.49 70.69 -21.08
N ASN A 335 34.28 70.58 -21.63
CA ASN A 335 33.62 71.65 -22.37
C ASN A 335 33.37 72.90 -21.49
N ILE A 336 32.96 72.71 -20.23
CA ILE A 336 32.82 73.80 -19.26
C ILE A 336 34.15 74.52 -19.05
N GLU A 337 35.25 73.78 -18.87
CA GLU A 337 36.56 74.39 -18.66
C GLU A 337 37.03 75.15 -19.90
N ALA A 338 36.82 74.58 -21.10
CA ALA A 338 37.10 75.25 -22.37
C ALA A 338 36.27 76.55 -22.53
N LEU A 339 34.99 76.55 -22.14
CA LEU A 339 34.14 77.74 -22.17
C LEU A 339 34.59 78.80 -21.17
N LYS A 340 34.93 78.43 -19.93
CA LYS A 340 35.50 79.35 -18.93
C LYS A 340 36.77 80.01 -19.45
N GLN A 341 37.67 79.22 -20.05
CA GLN A 341 38.89 79.74 -20.66
C GLN A 341 38.56 80.68 -21.83
N ALA A 342 37.64 80.29 -22.71
CA ALA A 342 37.21 81.10 -23.84
C ALA A 342 36.54 82.43 -23.43
N ILE A 343 35.86 82.47 -22.27
CA ILE A 343 35.31 83.69 -21.65
C ILE A 343 36.46 84.57 -21.17
N LYS A 344 37.40 84.03 -20.38
CA LYS A 344 38.58 84.74 -19.87
C LYS A 344 39.43 85.36 -20.98
N ASP A 345 39.63 84.62 -22.08
CA ASP A 345 40.36 85.07 -23.27
C ASP A 345 39.68 86.26 -23.96
N LYS A 346 38.35 86.40 -23.84
CA LYS A 346 37.57 87.50 -24.46
C LYS A 346 37.32 88.65 -23.49
N GLU A 347 37.31 88.41 -22.19
CA GLU A 347 37.27 89.44 -21.15
C GLU A 347 38.49 90.35 -21.20
N THR A 348 39.69 89.79 -21.38
CA THR A 348 40.93 90.58 -21.33
C THR A 348 40.99 91.64 -22.46
N PRO A 349 40.74 91.30 -23.74
CA PRO A 349 40.64 92.30 -24.81
C PRO A 349 39.47 93.27 -24.65
N LEU A 350 38.37 92.86 -24.04
CA LEU A 350 37.24 93.75 -23.74
C LEU A 350 37.64 94.78 -22.66
N LYS A 351 38.28 94.35 -21.57
CA LYS A 351 38.83 95.23 -20.53
C LYS A 351 39.78 96.26 -21.13
N VAL A 352 40.72 95.84 -22.00
CA VAL A 352 41.62 96.77 -22.71
C VAL A 352 40.85 97.80 -23.53
N ALA A 353 39.83 97.39 -24.28
CA ALA A 353 39.03 98.30 -25.09
C ALA A 353 38.21 99.27 -24.22
N GLN A 354 37.67 98.81 -23.09
CA GLN A 354 36.94 99.62 -22.12
C GLN A 354 37.85 100.61 -21.40
N THR A 355 39.01 100.19 -20.89
CA THR A 355 40.00 101.07 -20.25
C THR A 355 40.47 102.15 -21.23
N ARG A 356 40.77 101.78 -22.49
CA ARG A 356 41.12 102.77 -23.53
C ARG A 356 40.00 103.78 -23.78
N LEU A 357 38.73 103.38 -23.75
CA LEU A 357 37.60 104.30 -23.88
C LEU A 357 37.45 105.21 -22.65
N TYR A 358 37.65 104.65 -21.45
CA TYR A 358 37.62 105.38 -20.19
C TYR A 358 38.70 106.45 -20.14
N ASP A 359 39.96 106.11 -20.41
CA ASP A 359 41.07 107.07 -20.42
C ASP A 359 40.84 108.18 -21.46
N ARG A 360 40.28 107.82 -22.63
CA ARG A 360 39.95 108.78 -23.68
C ARG A 360 38.76 109.70 -23.33
N SER A 361 37.98 109.38 -22.30
CA SER A 361 36.88 110.24 -21.83
C SER A 361 37.33 111.47 -21.06
N PHE A 362 38.58 111.48 -20.55
CA PHE A 362 39.17 112.60 -19.83
C PHE A 362 39.87 113.64 -20.74
N ARG A 363 39.77 113.49 -22.06
CA ARG A 363 40.37 114.45 -22.99
C ARG A 363 39.70 115.82 -22.84
N PRO A 364 40.47 116.91 -22.67
CA PRO A 364 39.89 118.23 -22.40
C PRO A 364 39.34 118.90 -23.67
N ASN A 365 38.25 119.65 -23.52
CA ASN A 365 37.69 120.57 -24.53
C ASN A 365 37.51 119.94 -25.93
N VAL A 366 38.09 120.55 -26.97
CA VAL A 366 37.95 120.16 -28.38
C VAL A 366 38.63 118.81 -28.68
N ASP A 367 39.58 118.37 -27.84
CA ASP A 367 40.29 117.10 -28.00
C ASP A 367 39.45 115.88 -27.57
N LEU A 368 38.27 116.09 -26.97
CA LEU A 368 37.23 115.06 -26.79
C LEU A 368 36.54 114.74 -28.14
N CYS A 369 37.35 114.41 -29.13
CA CYS A 369 36.95 114.19 -30.49
C CYS A 369 36.46 112.75 -30.70
N ARG A 370 35.35 112.61 -31.43
CA ARG A 370 34.83 111.31 -31.91
C ARG A 370 35.60 110.87 -33.16
N ASP A 371 36.88 110.61 -32.99
CA ASP A 371 37.76 110.19 -34.08
C ASP A 371 37.51 108.71 -34.48
N ALA A 372 38.15 108.27 -35.56
CA ALA A 372 38.03 106.91 -36.06
C ALA A 372 38.44 105.85 -35.02
N ALA A 373 39.41 106.15 -34.14
CA ALA A 373 39.84 105.24 -33.09
C ALA A 373 38.77 105.09 -31.99
N GLN A 374 38.08 106.19 -31.63
CA GLN A 374 36.95 106.19 -30.70
C GLN A 374 35.82 105.29 -31.22
N PHE A 375 35.40 105.47 -32.47
CA PHE A 375 34.35 104.64 -33.08
C PHE A 375 34.74 103.16 -33.18
N ARG A 376 36.00 102.87 -33.54
CA ARG A 376 36.50 101.48 -33.60
C ARG A 376 36.53 100.80 -32.23
N LEU A 377 36.91 101.51 -31.17
CA LEU A 377 36.88 100.97 -29.80
C LEU A 377 35.45 100.72 -29.31
N ILE A 378 34.50 101.63 -29.56
CA ILE A 378 33.09 101.45 -29.21
C ILE A 378 32.49 100.24 -29.95
N SER A 379 32.73 100.14 -31.27
CA SER A 379 32.27 99.01 -32.08
C SER A 379 32.88 97.68 -31.60
N ARG A 380 34.17 97.68 -31.22
CA ARG A 380 34.85 96.50 -30.67
C ARG A 380 34.27 96.07 -29.32
N CYS A 381 34.03 96.99 -28.40
CA CYS A 381 33.37 96.70 -27.12
C CYS A 381 31.98 96.11 -27.33
N SER A 382 31.15 96.75 -28.18
CA SER A 382 29.80 96.28 -28.47
C SER A 382 29.80 94.87 -29.06
N ARG A 383 30.69 94.56 -30.03
CA ARG A 383 30.80 93.22 -30.62
C ARG A 383 31.30 92.15 -29.65
N LEU A 384 32.34 92.44 -28.86
CA LEU A 384 32.89 91.48 -27.90
C LEU A 384 31.88 91.17 -26.78
N PHE A 385 31.12 92.18 -26.34
CA PHE A 385 30.08 92.03 -25.33
C PHE A 385 28.86 91.28 -25.88
N SER A 386 28.28 91.76 -26.99
CA SER A 386 27.01 91.23 -27.52
C SER A 386 27.12 89.85 -28.18
N VAL A 387 28.17 89.60 -28.95
CA VAL A 387 28.28 88.37 -29.76
C VAL A 387 29.11 87.30 -29.08
N GLY A 388 30.16 87.70 -28.35
CA GLY A 388 31.10 86.78 -27.72
C GLY A 388 30.67 86.37 -26.31
N LEU A 389 30.76 87.31 -25.37
CA LEU A 389 30.67 87.02 -23.94
C LEU A 389 29.25 86.63 -23.50
N LEU A 390 28.20 87.34 -23.95
CA LEU A 390 26.83 86.99 -23.58
C LEU A 390 26.44 85.57 -24.03
N LYS A 391 26.81 85.18 -25.25
CA LYS A 391 26.53 83.84 -25.77
C LYS A 391 27.29 82.77 -24.99
N LEU A 392 28.59 82.96 -24.77
CA LEU A 392 29.41 81.99 -24.03
C LEU A 392 28.97 81.82 -22.58
N ASN A 393 28.62 82.92 -21.90
CA ASN A 393 28.08 82.86 -20.54
C ASN A 393 26.72 82.14 -20.48
N LEU A 394 25.85 82.35 -21.48
CA LEU A 394 24.58 81.63 -21.58
C LEU A 394 24.81 80.13 -21.76
N TYR A 395 25.69 79.72 -22.68
CA TYR A 395 26.02 78.30 -22.88
C TYR A 395 26.65 77.68 -21.64
N LEU A 396 27.58 78.38 -20.97
CA LEU A 396 28.18 77.92 -19.71
C LEU A 396 27.11 77.65 -18.64
N LEU A 397 26.18 78.58 -18.44
CA LEU A 397 25.08 78.43 -17.48
C LEU A 397 24.15 77.26 -17.83
N MET A 398 23.84 77.06 -19.12
CA MET A 398 23.00 75.95 -19.56
C MET A 398 23.66 74.60 -19.28
N LEU A 399 24.95 74.44 -19.59
CA LEU A 399 25.67 73.19 -19.37
C LEU A 399 25.89 72.87 -17.89
N MET A 400 26.22 73.88 -17.08
CA MET A 400 26.35 73.70 -15.62
C MET A 400 25.02 73.25 -14.99
N ARG A 401 23.88 73.74 -15.50
CA ARG A 401 22.56 73.34 -15.03
C ARG A 401 22.20 71.92 -15.47
N GLN A 402 22.61 71.53 -16.68
CA GLN A 402 22.37 70.19 -17.19
C GLN A 402 23.17 69.12 -16.42
N ILE A 403 24.45 69.35 -16.15
CA ILE A 403 25.26 68.43 -15.34
C ILE A 403 24.70 68.30 -13.93
N SER A 404 24.28 69.40 -13.29
CA SER A 404 23.67 69.32 -11.96
C SER A 404 22.42 68.45 -11.96
N HIS A 405 21.58 68.56 -13.00
CA HIS A 405 20.38 67.75 -13.14
C HIS A 405 20.70 66.27 -13.44
N GLU A 406 21.75 65.99 -14.21
CA GLU A 406 22.20 64.62 -14.49
C GLU A 406 22.77 63.96 -13.22
N ILE A 407 23.52 64.70 -12.39
CA ILE A 407 24.03 64.22 -11.09
C ILE A 407 22.90 64.05 -10.05
N ASP A 408 21.91 64.95 -10.02
CA ASP A 408 20.80 64.91 -9.05
C ASP A 408 19.74 63.83 -9.40
N ASN A 409 19.64 63.40 -10.67
CA ASN A 409 18.74 62.31 -11.10
C ASN A 409 19.37 60.92 -11.09
N ASP A 410 20.59 60.77 -10.56
CA ASP A 410 21.27 59.48 -10.47
C ASP A 410 20.68 58.58 -9.36
N GLU A 411 19.40 58.20 -9.52
CA GLU A 411 18.88 56.93 -9.04
C GLU A 411 19.72 55.75 -9.60
N ILE A 412 20.43 55.94 -10.72
CA ILE A 412 21.31 54.93 -11.35
C ILE A 412 22.54 54.62 -10.49
N VAL A 413 23.12 55.62 -9.80
CA VAL A 413 24.24 55.40 -8.87
C VAL A 413 23.75 54.73 -7.58
N PHE A 414 22.57 55.12 -7.09
CA PHE A 414 21.95 54.51 -5.91
C PHE A 414 21.48 53.07 -6.14
N THR A 415 20.92 52.76 -7.32
CA THR A 415 20.41 51.41 -7.66
C THR A 415 21.52 50.39 -7.89
N LEU A 416 22.68 50.78 -8.44
CA LEU A 416 23.84 49.88 -8.55
C LEU A 416 24.56 49.62 -7.21
N GLN A 417 24.44 50.53 -6.24
CA GLN A 417 24.91 50.29 -4.87
C GLN A 417 24.05 49.23 -4.14
N ALA A 418 22.76 49.12 -4.49
CA ALA A 418 21.82 48.15 -3.92
C ALA A 418 21.92 46.74 -4.53
N CYS A 419 22.47 46.60 -5.74
CA CYS A 419 22.66 45.30 -6.42
C CYS A 419 24.00 44.61 -6.10
N ARG A 420 24.74 45.05 -5.07
CA ARG A 420 25.89 44.28 -4.56
C ARG A 420 25.39 43.15 -3.66
N PRO A 421 25.64 41.87 -3.99
CA PRO A 421 25.46 40.80 -3.04
C PRO A 421 26.43 41.03 -1.87
N GLU A 422 25.88 40.97 -0.66
CA GLU A 422 26.60 40.91 0.60
C GLU A 422 27.67 39.80 0.55
N PHE A 423 28.92 40.16 0.28
CA PHE A 423 30.05 39.42 0.81
C PHE A 423 30.36 40.00 2.19
N HIS A 424 29.59 39.55 3.17
CA HIS A 424 29.98 39.63 4.58
C HIS A 424 31.16 38.69 4.81
N LEU A 425 32.38 39.21 4.66
CA LEU A 425 33.54 38.66 5.36
C LEU A 425 33.81 39.56 6.56
N HIS A 426 33.29 39.12 7.71
CA HIS A 426 33.76 39.53 9.02
C HIS A 426 35.26 39.23 9.13
N ALA A 427 36.08 40.27 9.13
CA ALA A 427 37.40 40.24 9.74
C ALA A 427 37.77 41.68 10.09
N ASN A 428 37.55 42.06 11.35
CA ASN A 428 38.42 42.91 12.17
C ASN A 428 37.70 43.26 13.48
N ASP A 429 37.98 42.46 14.51
CA ASP A 429 38.00 42.98 15.87
C ASP A 429 39.35 43.69 16.08
N PRO A 430 39.37 44.93 16.60
CA PRO A 430 40.59 45.62 16.95
C PRO A 430 40.77 45.60 18.47
N GLU A 431 41.73 44.86 19.01
CA GLU A 431 42.25 45.17 20.35
C GLU A 431 43.53 44.39 20.64
N PHE A 432 44.65 45.13 20.67
CA PHE A 432 45.75 45.09 21.63
C PHE A 432 47.09 45.42 20.96
N CYS A 433 47.36 46.72 20.93
CA CYS A 433 48.73 47.21 20.93
C CYS A 433 49.06 47.51 22.39
N SER A 434 50.05 46.83 22.98
CA SER A 434 51.07 47.43 23.85
C SER A 434 52.00 46.39 24.50
N THR A 435 53.28 46.54 24.13
CA THR A 435 54.46 46.58 25.02
C THR A 435 55.13 45.30 25.53
N ASN A 436 56.45 45.31 25.29
CA ASN A 436 57.56 44.83 26.13
C ASN A 436 57.87 43.33 26.12
N VAL A 437 59.10 42.84 26.29
CA VAL A 437 60.50 43.29 26.33
C VAL A 437 61.28 41.96 26.43
N GLU A 438 62.48 41.90 25.85
CA GLU A 438 63.60 40.97 26.13
C GLU A 438 63.34 39.55 26.67
N SER A 439 63.78 38.54 25.91
CA SER A 439 64.73 37.47 26.31
C SER A 439 64.85 36.46 25.17
#